data_AF-A0A2L2LLT3-F1
#
_entry.id   AF-A0A2L2LLT3-F1
#
_cell.length_a   1.000
_cell.length_b   1.000
_cell.length_c   1.000
_cell.angle_alpha   90.00
_cell.angle_beta   90.00
_cell.angle_gamma   90.00
#
_symmetry.space_group_name_H-M   'P 1'
#
loop_
_entity.id
_entity.type
_entity.pdbx_description
1 polymer ?
#
loop_
_entity_poly.entity_id
_entity_poly.type
_entity_poly.pdbx_seq_one_letter_code
_entity_poly.pdbx_strand_id
1 'polypeptide(L)' 'MPELISKEDARLCASIVEEVAHAQGFVREPAAIGRLTVSVAKLYHKGLRDRDQLLAAAMLLPK' A
#
# COMPACT_ATOMS: atom_id res chain seq x y z
N MET A 1 -3.84 22.53 4.92
CA MET A 1 -3.43 21.43 5.82
C MET A 1 -3.46 20.15 4.99
N PRO A 2 -2.50 19.22 5.09
CA PRO A 2 -2.67 17.92 4.45
C PRO A 2 -3.96 17.30 5.03
N GLU A 3 -4.89 16.92 4.15
CA GLU A 3 -6.04 16.12 4.59
C GLU A 3 -5.49 14.85 5.21
N LEU A 4 -5.68 14.70 6.51
CA LEU A 4 -5.36 13.47 7.20
C LEU A 4 -6.33 12.41 6.66
N ILE A 5 -5.79 11.35 6.07
CA ILE A 5 -6.60 10.23 5.60
C ILE A 5 -7.44 9.68 6.73
N SER A 6 -8.63 9.15 6.42
CA SER A 6 -9.48 8.55 7.43
C SER A 6 -8.77 7.34 8.07
N LYS A 7 -9.16 6.97 9.30
CA LYS A 7 -8.66 5.74 9.93
C LYS A 7 -8.98 4.48 9.11
N GLU A 8 -10.05 4.51 8.33
CA GLU A 8 -10.44 3.43 7.43
C GLU A 8 -9.51 3.34 6.23
N ASP A 9 -9.18 4.47 5.62
CA ASP A 9 -8.24 4.58 4.49
C ASP A 9 -6.84 4.10 4.90
N ALA A 10 -6.39 4.45 6.10
CA ALA A 10 -5.12 4.00 6.65
C ALA A 10 -5.08 2.48 6.83
N ARG A 11 -6.19 1.88 7.31
CA ARG A 11 -6.32 0.42 7.46
C ARG A 11 -6.35 -0.28 6.12
N LEU A 12 -7.06 0.28 5.14
CA LEU A 12 -7.05 -0.23 3.77
C LEU A 12 -5.62 -0.29 3.24
N CYS A 13 -4.89 0.83 3.26
CA CYS A 13 -3.50 0.88 2.78
C CYS A 13 -2.61 -0.11 3.51
N ALA A 14 -2.73 -0.23 4.84
CA ALA A 14 -1.95 -1.18 5.63
C ALA A 14 -2.23 -2.64 5.24
N SER A 15 -3.50 -3.00 5.01
CA SER A 15 -3.87 -4.35 4.57
C SER A 15 -3.28 -4.71 3.20
N ILE A 16 -3.24 -3.74 2.27
CA ILE A 16 -2.60 -3.93 0.96
C ILE A 16 -1.09 -4.13 1.12
N VAL A 17 -0.45 -3.34 1.98
CA VAL A 17 1.00 -3.47 2.24
C VAL A 17 1.34 -4.85 2.79
N GLU A 18 0.55 -5.33 3.76
CA GLU A 18 0.71 -6.66 4.35
C GLU A 18 0.56 -7.77 3.29
N GLU A 19 -0.52 -7.72 2.51
CA GLU A 19 -0.80 -8.73 1.49
C GLU A 19 0.28 -8.80 0.41
N VAL A 20 0.74 -7.66 -0.11
CA VAL A 20 1.82 -7.62 -1.12
C VAL A 20 3.15 -8.08 -0.53
N ALA A 21 3.48 -7.67 0.70
CA ALA A 21 4.72 -8.11 1.35
C ALA A 21 4.75 -9.64 1.57
N HIS A 22 3.60 -10.23 1.92
CA HIS A 22 3.44 -11.68 2.03
C HIS A 22 3.57 -12.36 0.67
N ALA A 23 2.85 -11.88 -0.35
CA ALA A 23 2.85 -12.47 -1.69
C ALA A 23 4.22 -12.41 -2.39
N GLN A 24 4.96 -11.32 -2.20
CA GLN A 24 6.29 -11.12 -2.80
C GLN A 24 7.44 -11.59 -1.88
N GLY A 25 7.13 -12.11 -0.69
CA GLY A 25 8.12 -12.77 0.19
C GLY A 25 9.13 -11.84 0.86
N PHE A 26 8.76 -10.58 1.16
CA PHE A 26 9.67 -9.61 1.80
C PHE A 26 9.18 -9.07 3.15
N VAL A 27 8.26 -9.77 3.81
CA VAL A 27 7.71 -9.41 5.15
C VAL A 27 8.79 -9.11 6.20
N ARG A 28 10.01 -9.66 6.05
CA ARG A 28 11.13 -9.46 6.98
C ARG A 28 12.11 -8.37 6.54
N GLU A 29 11.75 -7.55 5.56
CA GLU A 29 12.60 -6.49 5.02
C GLU A 29 11.97 -5.11 5.26
N PRO A 30 12.29 -4.46 6.40
CA PRO A 30 11.67 -3.18 6.78
C PRO A 30 11.82 -2.09 5.73
N ALA A 31 12.96 -2.05 5.02
CA ALA A 31 13.20 -1.09 3.96
C ALA A 31 12.27 -1.29 2.75
N ALA A 32 12.00 -2.54 2.37
CA ALA A 32 11.06 -2.87 1.29
C ALA A 32 9.62 -2.52 1.68
N ILE A 33 9.23 -2.85 2.92
CA ILE A 33 7.90 -2.49 3.47
C ILE A 33 7.72 -0.96 3.49
N GLY A 34 8.73 -0.20 3.90
CA GLY A 34 8.69 1.26 3.89
C GLY A 34 8.48 1.84 2.49
N ARG A 35 9.20 1.32 1.49
CA ARG A 35 9.03 1.74 0.08
C ARG A 35 7.64 1.38 -0.47
N LEU A 36 7.16 0.17 -0.16
CA LEU A 36 5.83 -0.28 -0.55
C LEU A 36 4.75 0.62 0.09
N THR A 37 4.87 0.93 1.37
CA THR A 37 3.93 1.80 2.10
C THR A 37 3.81 3.17 1.42
N VAL A 38 4.94 3.80 1.09
CA VAL A 38 4.94 5.09 0.37
C VAL A 38 4.31 4.96 -1.02
N SER A 39 4.56 3.87 -1.72
CA SER A 39 4.02 3.64 -3.07
C SER A 39 2.51 3.38 -3.04
N VAL A 40 2.01 2.57 -2.11
CA VAL A 40 0.57 2.34 -1.89
C VAL A 40 -0.12 3.66 -1.54
N ALA A 41 0.45 4.46 -0.63
CA ALA A 41 -0.09 5.78 -0.31
C ALA A 41 -0.16 6.67 -1.55
N LYS A 42 0.87 6.69 -2.41
CA LYS A 42 0.84 7.47 -3.66
C LYS A 42 -0.24 6.99 -4.63
N LEU A 43 -0.45 5.68 -4.76
CA LEU A 43 -1.52 5.12 -5.60
C LEU A 43 -2.90 5.52 -5.08
N TYR A 44 -3.11 5.41 -3.76
CA TYR A 44 -4.36 5.81 -3.11
C TYR A 44 -4.68 7.29 -3.34
N HIS A 45 -3.72 8.18 -3.11
CA HIS A 45 -3.88 9.62 -3.33
C HIS A 45 -4.09 9.98 -4.81
N LYS A 46 -3.69 9.12 -5.76
CA LYS A 46 -3.99 9.28 -7.19
C LYS A 46 -5.40 8.85 -7.58
N GLY A 47 -6.20 8.34 -6.64
CA GLY A 47 -7.60 7.99 -6.86
C GLY A 47 -7.90 6.49 -6.85
N LEU A 48 -6.89 5.62 -6.70
CA LEU A 48 -7.10 4.18 -6.52
C LEU A 48 -7.58 3.88 -5.10
N ARG A 49 -8.85 4.16 -4.84
CA ARG A 49 -9.49 3.98 -3.52
C ARG A 49 -10.20 2.64 -3.36
N ASP A 50 -10.46 1.96 -4.47
CA ASP A 50 -10.98 0.59 -4.45
C ASP A 50 -9.87 -0.40 -4.04
N ARG A 51 -10.21 -1.34 -3.15
CA ARG A 51 -9.25 -2.29 -2.58
C ARG A 51 -8.60 -3.15 -3.66
N ASP A 52 -9.39 -3.72 -4.56
CA ASP A 52 -8.91 -4.70 -5.52
C ASP A 52 -8.08 -4.01 -6.61
N GLN A 53 -8.49 -2.82 -7.05
CA GLN A 53 -7.69 -2.01 -7.96
C GLN A 53 -6.36 -1.56 -7.33
N LEU A 54 -6.38 -1.15 -6.07
CA LEU A 54 -5.18 -0.74 -5.34
C LEU A 54 -4.22 -1.92 -5.14
N LEU A 55 -4.75 -3.10 -4.80
CA LEU A 55 -3.97 -4.33 -4.67
C LEU A 55 -3.33 -4.72 -6.01
N ALA A 56 -4.12 -4.76 -7.09
CA ALA A 56 -3.63 -5.11 -8.41
C ALA A 56 -2.51 -4.16 -8.87
N ALA A 57 -2.67 -2.85 -8.65
CA ALA A 57 -1.64 -1.87 -8.94
C ALA A 57 -0.39 -2.03 -8.05
N ALA A 58 -0.58 -2.32 -6.76
CA ALA A 58 0.52 -2.52 -5.82
C ALA A 58 1.33 -3.80 -6.10
N MET A 59 0.69 -4.86 -6.59
CA MET A 59 1.36 -6.10 -6.99
C MET A 59 2.33 -5.92 -8.17
N LEU A 60 2.13 -4.90 -9.00
CA LEU A 60 3.02 -4.54 -10.10
C LEU A 60 4.24 -3.72 -9.65
N LEU A 61 4.29 -3.29 -8.38
CA LEU A 61 5.41 -2.53 -7.85
C LEU A 61 6.61 -3.45 -7.58
N PRO A 62 7.83 -2.96 -7.82
CA PRO A 62 9.03 -3.66 -7.42
C PRO A 62 9.19 -3.67 -5.89
N LYS A 63 9.86 -4.72 -5.40
CA LYS A 63 10.31 -4.86 -4.01
C LYS A 63 11.32 -3.79 -3.59
#